data_AF-A0A928X157-F1
#
_entry.id   AF-A0A928X157-F1
#
_cell.length_a   1.000
_cell.length_b   1.000
_cell.length_c   1.000
_cell.angle_alpha   90.00
_cell.angle_beta   90.00
_cell.angle_gamma   90.00
#
_symmetry.space_group_name_H-M   'P 1'
#
loop_
_entity.id
_entity.type
_entity.pdbx_description
1 polymer ?
#
loop_
_entity_poly.entity_id
_entity_poly.type
_entity_poly.pdbx_seq_one_letter_code
_entity_poly.pdbx_strand_id
1 'polypeptide(L)'
;MGFLDYWKNEKDRIEPSDSQLDLLGNSQELAPQRKRADGVTVFRRFTDSIKANGGDGECHKQAVITETAELFDCTVRQLYQETGAKRFKRDTLPHEVQQAYMANETLTAYELERMEGTIGGESQEDVNQQINAVVKEESKKTRKRFPW
;
A
#
# COMPACT_ATOMS: atom_id res chain seq x y z
N MET A 1 -1.23 14.10 11.45
CA MET A 1 -2.62 13.74 11.78
C MET A 1 -2.85 12.33 11.26
N GLY A 2 -3.97 11.67 11.54
CA GLY A 2 -4.26 10.36 10.96
C GLY A 2 -4.91 10.49 9.58
N PHE A 3 -4.84 9.44 8.75
CA PHE A 3 -5.57 9.43 7.48
C PHE A 3 -7.08 9.60 7.68
N LEU A 4 -7.63 9.02 8.75
CA LEU A 4 -9.07 9.10 9.03
C LEU A 4 -9.53 10.53 9.37
N ASP A 5 -8.68 11.31 10.04
CA ASP A 5 -8.97 12.72 10.33
C ASP A 5 -8.93 13.55 9.04
N TYR A 6 -7.92 13.31 8.21
CA TYR A 6 -7.80 13.90 6.89
C TYR A 6 -9.02 13.58 6.01
N TRP A 7 -9.42 12.30 5.94
CA TRP A 7 -10.55 11.82 5.15
C TRP A 7 -11.89 12.43 5.57
N LYS A 8 -12.12 12.64 6.88
CA LYS A 8 -13.32 13.30 7.40
C LYS A 8 -13.36 14.77 6.97
N ASN A 9 -12.25 15.48 7.11
CA ASN A 9 -12.15 16.89 6.75
C ASN A 9 -12.20 17.13 5.22
N GLU A 10 -11.76 16.17 4.42
CA GLU A 10 -11.79 16.28 2.95
C GLU A 10 -13.18 16.04 2.38
N LYS A 11 -13.98 15.14 2.96
CA LYS A 11 -15.41 14.99 2.62
C LYS A 11 -16.19 16.30 2.74
N ASP A 12 -15.80 17.16 3.68
CA ASP A 12 -16.43 18.47 3.88
C ASP A 12 -15.95 19.53 2.87
N ARG A 13 -14.90 19.25 2.08
CA ARG A 13 -14.28 20.17 1.12
C ARG A 13 -14.54 19.86 -0.35
N ILE A 14 -15.04 18.69 -0.69
CA ILE A 14 -15.29 18.30 -2.09
C ILE A 14 -16.57 18.99 -2.58
N GLU A 15 -16.43 20.20 -3.14
CA GLU A 15 -17.33 20.63 -4.21
C GLU A 15 -17.07 19.77 -5.46
N PRO A 16 -18.11 19.36 -6.19
CA PRO A 16 -17.95 18.50 -7.36
C PRO A 16 -17.31 19.30 -8.49
N SER A 17 -16.00 19.16 -8.70
CA SER A 17 -15.38 19.64 -9.93
C SER A 17 -15.64 18.62 -11.04
N ASP A 18 -16.79 18.74 -11.69
CA ASP A 18 -17.01 18.18 -13.02
C ASP A 18 -16.06 18.88 -13.99
N SER A 19 -15.07 18.13 -14.51
CA SER A 19 -14.32 18.56 -15.70
C SER A 19 -14.41 17.47 -16.75
N GLN A 20 -15.50 17.57 -17.50
CA GLN A 20 -15.71 16.91 -18.77
C GLN A 20 -14.82 17.61 -19.82
N LEU A 21 -13.70 16.99 -20.18
CA LEU A 21 -12.87 17.42 -21.31
C LEU A 21 -12.95 16.37 -22.41
N ASP A 22 -13.86 16.62 -23.36
CA ASP A 22 -13.84 15.99 -24.68
C ASP A 22 -12.65 16.55 -25.47
N LEU A 23 -11.65 15.70 -25.74
CA LEU A 23 -10.59 15.99 -26.70
C LEU A 23 -10.68 14.99 -27.85
N LEU A 24 -11.43 15.38 -28.88
CA LEU A 24 -11.37 14.79 -30.21
C LEU A 24 -9.99 15.07 -30.82
N GLY A 25 -9.19 14.03 -31.01
CA GLY A 25 -7.90 14.11 -31.69
C GLY A 25 -7.48 12.74 -32.25
N ASN A 26 -7.19 12.69 -33.55
CA ASN A 26 -6.86 11.48 -34.31
C ASN A 26 -5.74 10.66 -33.64
N SER A 27 -6.06 9.44 -33.20
CA SER A 27 -5.14 8.54 -32.50
C SER A 27 -4.12 7.92 -33.46
N GLN A 28 -2.84 8.27 -33.30
CA GLN A 28 -1.74 7.40 -33.70
C GLN A 28 -1.83 6.09 -32.90
N GLU A 29 -1.55 4.95 -33.54
CA GLU A 29 -1.43 3.67 -32.84
C GLU A 29 -0.35 3.79 -31.77
N LEU A 30 -0.79 3.72 -30.50
CA LEU A 30 0.10 3.72 -29.34
C LEU A 30 1.00 2.49 -29.44
N ALA A 31 2.32 2.70 -29.28
CA ALA A 31 3.28 1.61 -29.05
C ALA A 31 2.73 0.62 -28.01
N PRO A 32 3.06 -0.70 -28.10
CA PRO A 32 2.44 -1.74 -27.29
C PRO A 32 2.38 -1.29 -25.84
N GLN A 33 1.16 -1.22 -25.29
CA GLN A 33 0.94 -0.68 -23.96
C GLN A 33 1.85 -1.41 -22.98
N ARG A 34 2.83 -0.69 -22.42
CA ARG A 34 3.65 -1.20 -21.32
C ARG A 34 2.69 -1.74 -20.27
N LYS A 35 2.90 -2.97 -19.78
CA LYS A 35 2.03 -3.58 -18.76
C LYS A 35 1.85 -2.58 -17.62
N ARG A 36 0.61 -2.14 -17.40
CA ARG A 36 0.28 -1.23 -16.30
C ARG A 36 0.45 -2.00 -14.99
N ALA A 37 1.13 -1.42 -14.02
CA ALA A 37 1.16 -1.97 -12.67
C ALA A 37 -0.22 -1.71 -12.04
N ASP A 38 -0.99 -2.78 -11.84
CA ASP A 38 -2.21 -2.73 -11.04
C ASP A 38 -1.90 -2.99 -9.57
N GLY A 39 -2.83 -2.65 -8.68
CA GLY A 39 -2.66 -2.88 -7.24
C GLY A 39 -2.43 -4.36 -6.90
N VAL A 40 -2.97 -5.29 -7.70
CA VAL A 40 -2.77 -6.73 -7.52
C VAL A 40 -1.33 -7.14 -7.81
N THR A 41 -0.72 -6.61 -8.87
CA THR A 41 0.67 -6.89 -9.26
C THR A 41 1.64 -6.33 -8.23
N VAL A 42 1.40 -5.10 -7.75
CA VAL A 42 2.21 -4.47 -6.71
C VAL A 42 2.12 -5.26 -5.40
N PHE A 43 0.91 -5.59 -4.97
CA PHE A 43 0.71 -6.38 -3.77
C PHE A 43 1.34 -7.78 -3.88
N ARG A 44 1.21 -8.43 -5.04
CA ARG A 44 1.84 -9.73 -5.28
C ARG A 44 3.36 -9.63 -5.14
N ARG A 45 3.98 -8.62 -5.75
CA ARG A 45 5.43 -8.41 -5.64
C ARG A 45 5.86 -8.22 -4.18
N PHE A 46 5.11 -7.43 -3.42
CA PHE A 46 5.35 -7.26 -2.00
C PHE A 46 5.28 -8.60 -1.24
N THR A 47 4.23 -9.39 -1.46
CA THR A 47 4.12 -10.73 -0.83
C THR A 47 5.24 -11.66 -1.27
N ASP A 48 5.64 -11.63 -2.54
CA ASP A 48 6.73 -12.45 -3.06
C ASP A 48 8.08 -12.05 -2.43
N SER A 49 8.33 -10.75 -2.23
CA SER A 49 9.54 -10.27 -1.55
C SER A 49 9.62 -10.67 -0.08
N ILE A 50 8.48 -10.70 0.63
CA ILE A 50 8.43 -11.21 2.02
C ILE A 50 8.79 -12.70 2.02
N LYS A 51 8.21 -13.47 1.09
CA LYS A 51 8.47 -14.91 0.98
C LYS A 51 9.91 -15.22 0.58
N ALA A 52 10.49 -14.43 -0.32
CA ALA A 52 11.90 -14.56 -0.73
C ALA A 52 12.86 -14.36 0.46
N ASN A 53 12.50 -13.48 1.40
CA ASN A 53 13.23 -13.28 2.65
C ASN A 53 12.93 -14.31 3.75
N GLY A 54 12.20 -15.38 3.43
CA GLY A 54 11.88 -16.46 4.37
C GLY A 54 10.68 -16.19 5.27
N GLY A 55 9.88 -15.14 5.00
CA GLY A 55 8.66 -14.86 5.75
C GLY A 55 7.57 -15.91 5.52
N ASP A 56 6.82 -16.22 6.59
CA ASP A 56 5.72 -17.19 6.55
C ASP A 56 4.33 -16.54 6.39
N GLY A 57 3.29 -17.37 6.43
CA GLY A 57 1.90 -16.93 6.32
C GLY A 57 1.45 -15.97 7.43
N GLU A 58 2.06 -16.02 8.60
CA GLU A 58 1.77 -15.11 9.71
C GLU A 58 2.49 -13.78 9.53
N CYS A 59 3.73 -13.81 9.03
CA CYS A 59 4.47 -12.63 8.62
C CYS A 59 3.68 -11.79 7.62
N HIS A 60 3.04 -12.40 6.62
CA HIS A 60 2.21 -11.67 5.66
C HIS A 60 1.03 -10.93 6.32
N LYS A 61 0.32 -11.58 7.25
CA LYS A 61 -0.80 -10.94 7.95
C LYS A 61 -0.30 -9.79 8.82
N GLN A 62 0.78 -10.02 9.55
CA GLN A 62 1.37 -9.02 10.42
C GLN A 62 1.93 -7.83 9.64
N ALA A 63 2.53 -8.07 8.47
CA ALA A 63 3.04 -7.03 7.58
C ALA A 63 1.90 -6.12 7.11
N VAL A 64 0.77 -6.69 6.68
CA VAL A 64 -0.41 -5.89 6.28
C VAL A 64 -0.98 -5.09 7.46
N ILE A 65 -1.07 -5.69 8.66
CA ILE A 65 -1.55 -4.99 9.86
C ILE A 65 -0.61 -3.82 10.22
N THR A 66 0.69 -4.08 10.21
CA THR A 66 1.75 -3.11 10.51
C THR A 66 1.74 -1.98 9.49
N GLU A 67 1.68 -2.32 8.20
CA GLU A 67 1.56 -1.36 7.11
C GLU A 67 0.36 -0.44 7.33
N THR A 68 -0.84 -0.98 7.56
CA THR A 68 -2.04 -0.16 7.73
C THR A 68 -1.92 0.76 8.95
N ALA A 69 -1.43 0.22 10.07
CA ALA A 69 -1.26 0.98 11.31
C ALA A 69 -0.29 2.14 11.15
N GLU A 70 0.86 1.91 10.50
CA GLU A 70 1.89 2.93 10.35
C GLU A 70 1.57 3.94 9.24
N LEU A 71 0.95 3.48 8.14
CA LEU A 71 0.66 4.32 6.98
C LEU A 71 -0.54 5.25 7.20
N PHE A 72 -1.58 4.76 7.89
CA PHE A 72 -2.85 5.47 8.06
C PHE A 72 -3.17 5.87 9.50
N ASP A 73 -2.36 5.43 10.47
CA ASP A 73 -2.58 5.67 11.91
C ASP A 73 -3.88 5.07 12.44
N CYS A 74 -4.29 3.92 11.86
CA CYS A 74 -5.52 3.25 12.25
C CYS A 74 -5.44 1.75 12.02
N THR A 75 -6.37 1.01 12.62
CA THR A 75 -6.49 -0.43 12.36
C THR A 75 -7.13 -0.69 11.00
N VAL A 76 -6.81 -1.84 10.39
CA VAL A 76 -7.48 -2.33 9.17
C VAL A 76 -9.00 -2.25 9.30
N ARG A 77 -9.53 -2.66 10.46
CA ARG A 77 -10.98 -2.62 10.71
C ARG A 77 -11.53 -1.19 10.64
N GLN A 78 -10.91 -0.24 11.33
CA GLN A 78 -11.33 1.16 11.33
C GLN A 78 -11.26 1.75 9.92
N LEU A 79 -10.20 1.45 9.17
CA LEU A 79 -10.04 1.93 7.79
C LEU A 79 -11.25 1.56 6.92
N TYR A 80 -11.63 0.28 6.90
CA TYR A 80 -12.79 -0.17 6.10
C TYR A 80 -14.13 0.38 6.64
N GLN A 81 -14.28 0.48 7.97
CA GLN A 81 -15.52 0.99 8.57
C GLN A 81 -15.75 2.47 8.27
N GLU A 82 -14.74 3.31 8.41
CA GLU A 82 -14.84 4.78 8.28
C GLU A 82 -14.86 5.22 6.80
N THR A 83 -14.25 4.43 5.91
CA THR A 83 -14.31 4.69 4.46
C THR A 83 -15.59 4.15 3.82
N GLY A 84 -16.31 3.23 4.47
CA GLY A 84 -17.48 2.54 3.91
C GLY A 84 -17.11 1.45 2.90
N ALA A 85 -15.83 1.10 2.78
CA ALA A 85 -15.33 0.10 1.85
C ALA A 85 -15.70 -1.33 2.28
N LYS A 86 -15.80 -2.25 1.32
CA LYS A 86 -16.08 -3.66 1.60
C LYS A 86 -14.84 -4.32 2.20
N ARG A 87 -15.00 -4.95 3.37
CA ARG A 87 -13.91 -5.62 4.09
C ARG A 87 -13.15 -6.61 3.19
N PHE A 88 -11.83 -6.58 3.26
CA PHE A 88 -10.90 -7.40 2.47
C PHE A 88 -10.89 -7.13 0.96
N LYS A 89 -11.63 -6.11 0.49
CA LYS A 89 -11.64 -5.68 -0.91
C LYS A 89 -10.96 -4.33 -1.06
N ARG A 90 -9.65 -4.37 -1.33
CA ARG A 90 -8.82 -3.17 -1.45
C ARG A 90 -9.21 -2.28 -2.63
N ASP A 91 -9.77 -2.87 -3.68
CA ASP A 91 -10.37 -2.18 -4.83
C ASP A 91 -11.56 -1.29 -4.46
N THR A 92 -12.18 -1.53 -3.30
CA THR A 92 -13.32 -0.73 -2.81
C THR A 92 -12.91 0.37 -1.83
N LEU A 93 -11.62 0.49 -1.48
CA LEU A 93 -11.11 1.59 -0.67
C LEU A 93 -11.02 2.89 -1.52
N PRO A 94 -10.98 4.07 -0.88
CA PRO A 94 -10.74 5.33 -1.59
C PRO A 94 -9.46 5.30 -2.42
N HIS A 95 -9.42 6.07 -3.51
CA HIS A 95 -8.27 6.08 -4.43
C HIS A 95 -6.97 6.48 -3.73
N GLU A 96 -7.02 7.41 -2.78
CA GLU A 96 -5.90 7.88 -1.98
C GLU A 96 -5.31 6.74 -1.14
N VAL A 97 -6.17 5.91 -0.55
CA VAL A 97 -5.78 4.72 0.22
C VAL A 97 -5.14 3.68 -0.68
N GLN A 98 -5.73 3.43 -1.85
CA GLN A 98 -5.17 2.48 -2.83
C GLN A 98 -3.78 2.94 -3.31
N GLN A 99 -3.62 4.23 -3.62
CA GLN A 99 -2.33 4.80 -4.03
C GLN A 99 -1.29 4.71 -2.90
N ALA A 100 -1.68 4.99 -1.66
CA ALA A 100 -0.78 4.90 -0.53
C ALA A 100 -0.30 3.47 -0.28
N TYR A 101 -1.20 2.48 -0.33
CA TYR A 101 -0.81 1.06 -0.29
C TYR A 101 0.16 0.73 -1.43
N MET A 102 -0.19 1.06 -2.67
CA MET A 102 0.66 0.74 -3.82
C MET A 102 2.05 1.38 -3.72
N ALA A 103 2.13 2.63 -3.27
CA ALA A 103 3.40 3.32 -3.07
C ALA A 103 4.24 2.63 -1.99
N ASN A 104 3.62 2.31 -0.84
CA ASN A 104 4.32 1.67 0.26
C ASN A 104 4.80 0.25 -0.09
N GLU A 105 3.92 -0.57 -0.66
CA GLU A 105 4.22 -1.95 -1.08
C GLU A 105 5.34 -1.98 -2.11
N THR A 106 5.35 -1.02 -3.04
CA THR A 106 6.41 -0.90 -4.04
C THR A 106 7.75 -0.59 -3.37
N LEU A 107 7.80 0.41 -2.47
CA LEU A 107 9.03 0.80 -1.78
C LEU A 107 9.53 -0.31 -0.86
N THR A 108 8.62 -0.93 -0.11
CA THR A 108 8.96 -2.02 0.80
C THR A 108 9.44 -3.25 0.05
N ALA A 109 8.85 -3.58 -1.11
CA ALA A 109 9.32 -4.67 -1.95
C ALA A 109 10.76 -4.43 -2.42
N TYR A 110 11.09 -3.23 -2.91
CA TYR A 110 12.47 -2.91 -3.30
C TYR A 110 13.45 -3.03 -2.14
N GLU A 111 13.06 -2.61 -0.94
CA GLU A 111 13.90 -2.70 0.24
C GLU A 111 14.13 -4.16 0.67
N LEU A 112 13.06 -4.96 0.70
CA LEU A 112 13.16 -6.39 1.00
C LEU A 112 13.97 -7.16 -0.04
N GLU A 113 13.81 -6.84 -1.32
CA GLU A 113 14.65 -7.41 -2.40
C GLU A 113 16.13 -7.02 -2.23
N ARG A 114 16.41 -5.79 -1.81
CA ARG A 114 17.79 -5.35 -1.51
C ARG A 114 18.39 -6.10 -0.32
N MET A 115 17.56 -6.47 0.65
CA MET A 115 17.96 -7.19 1.85
C MET A 115 17.91 -8.72 1.69
N GLU A 116 17.59 -9.23 0.51
CA GLU A 116 17.51 -10.67 0.26
C GLU A 116 18.83 -11.36 0.62
N GLY A 117 18.74 -12.42 1.43
CA GLY A 117 19.89 -13.16 1.95
C GLY A 117 20.61 -12.50 3.13
N THR A 118 20.20 -11.28 3.55
CA THR A 118 20.73 -10.61 4.76
C THR A 118 19.82 -10.75 5.96
N ILE A 119 18.51 -10.90 5.73
CA ILE A 119 17.53 -11.18 6.78
C ILE A 119 17.71 -12.64 7.22
N GLY A 120 17.94 -12.84 8.51
CA GLY A 120 18.20 -14.16 9.09
C GLY A 120 18.00 -14.15 10.59
N GLY A 121 17.83 -15.32 11.19
CA GLY A 121 17.61 -15.46 12.62
C GLY A 121 17.73 -16.91 13.06
N GLU A 122 17.78 -17.12 14.38
CA GLU A 122 17.85 -18.46 14.96
C GLU A 122 16.49 -19.18 14.88
N SER A 123 15.40 -18.41 14.76
CA SER A 123 14.03 -18.89 14.63
C SER A 123 13.26 -18.22 13.49
N GLN A 124 12.15 -18.84 13.08
CA GLN A 124 11.19 -18.24 12.15
C GLN A 124 10.61 -16.94 12.69
N GLU A 125 10.45 -16.83 14.02
CA GLU A 125 9.95 -15.63 14.66
C GLU A 125 10.91 -14.45 14.46
N ASP A 126 12.22 -14.67 14.60
CA ASP A 126 13.24 -13.63 14.39
C ASP A 126 13.23 -13.10 12.95
N VAL A 127 13.13 -14.01 11.97
CA VAL A 127 13.01 -13.66 10.55
C VAL A 127 11.75 -12.82 10.31
N ASN A 128 10.60 -13.28 10.84
CA ASN A 128 9.34 -12.57 10.72
C ASN A 128 9.38 -11.18 11.39
N GLN A 129 10.05 -11.06 12.54
CA GLN A 129 10.20 -9.79 13.25
C GLN A 129 11.07 -8.80 12.47
N GLN A 130 12.17 -9.25 11.87
CA GLN A 130 13.02 -8.40 11.02
C GLN A 130 12.29 -7.91 9.78
N ILE A 131 11.56 -8.78 9.07
CA ILE A 131 10.75 -8.38 7.92
C ILE A 131 9.70 -7.35 8.35
N ASN A 132 8.99 -7.59 9.46
CA ASN A 132 8.02 -6.64 9.98
C ASN A 132 8.64 -5.31 10.40
N ALA A 133 9.88 -5.31 10.91
CA ALA A 133 10.59 -4.08 11.23
C ALA A 133 10.89 -3.25 9.97
N VAL A 134 11.28 -3.89 8.87
CA VAL A 134 11.47 -3.22 7.56
C VAL A 134 10.15 -2.64 7.07
N VAL A 135 9.06 -3.44 7.08
CA VAL A 135 7.71 -2.97 6.69
C VAL A 135 7.30 -1.76 7.53
N LYS A 136 7.53 -1.80 8.84
CA LYS A 136 7.23 -0.72 9.77
C LYS A 136 8.00 0.55 9.43
N GLU A 137 9.30 0.43 9.17
CA GLU A 137 10.15 1.57 8.86
C GLU A 137 9.77 2.21 7.52
N GLU A 138 9.58 1.41 6.48
CA GLU A 138 9.16 1.89 5.15
C GLU A 138 7.76 2.50 5.20
N SER A 139 6.83 1.93 5.96
CA SER A 139 5.49 2.52 6.14
C SER A 139 5.55 3.90 6.81
N LYS A 140 6.42 4.08 7.81
CA LYS A 140 6.65 5.40 8.43
C LYS A 140 7.28 6.40 7.47
N LYS A 141 8.24 5.96 6.65
CA LYS A 141 8.87 6.82 5.62
C LYS A 141 7.86 7.21 4.55
N THR A 142 7.02 6.27 4.13
CA THR A 142 5.98 6.49 3.12
C THR A 142 4.91 7.43 3.64
N ARG A 143 4.43 7.27 4.89
CA ARG A 143 3.46 8.19 5.52
C ARG A 143 3.90 9.65 5.45
N LYS A 144 5.19 9.94 5.67
CA LYS A 144 5.74 11.31 5.60
C LYS A 144 5.62 11.96 4.20
N ARG A 145 5.33 11.18 3.16
CA ARG A 145 5.15 11.67 1.79
C ARG A 145 3.70 11.98 1.45
N PHE A 146 2.77 11.57 2.32
CA PHE A 146 1.34 11.82 2.16
C PHE A 146 0.89 12.98 3.06
N PRO A 147 -0.19 13.68 2.70
CA PRO A 147 -0.60 14.91 3.36
C PRO A 147 -1.27 14.74 4.73
N TRP A 148 -1.31 13.51 5.29
CA TRP A 148 -1.97 13.20 6.57
C TRP A 148 -1.01 12.92 7.73
#